data_AF-A0A924W536-F1
#
_entry.id   AF-A0A924W536-F1
#
_cell.length_a   1.000
_cell.length_b   1.000
_cell.length_c   1.000
_cell.angle_alpha   90.00
_cell.angle_beta   90.00
_cell.angle_gamma   90.00
#
_symmetry.space_group_name_H-M   'P 1'
#
loop_
_entity.id
_entity.type
_entity.pdbx_description
1 polymer ?
#
loop_
_entity_poly.entity_id
_entity_poly.type
_entity_poly.pdbx_seq_one_letter_code
_entity_poly.pdbx_strand_id
1 'polypeptide(L)'
;MTSTSPSTASAALAADTLRSWIAEHQDLVVIDVRSAAEFESMHIRGSYNVPLPLLSEHTDELAARLGSRVVLVCQSGARAEQARQRLAKSGIDTAY
;
A
#
# COMPACT_ATOMS: atom_id res chain seq x y z
N MET A 1 -13.68 26.96 -3.55
CA MET A 1 -13.11 25.74 -4.18
C MET A 1 -11.63 25.72 -3.80
N THR A 2 -11.33 25.38 -2.55
CA THR A 2 -9.97 25.47 -2.01
C THR A 2 -9.21 24.19 -2.35
N SER A 3 -8.26 24.37 -3.26
CA SER A 3 -7.08 23.55 -3.44
C SER A 3 -6.47 23.22 -2.06
N THR A 4 -6.21 21.94 -1.78
CA THR A 4 -5.36 21.55 -0.66
C THR A 4 -4.39 20.51 -1.20
N SER A 5 -3.21 21.01 -1.58
CA SER A 5 -2.02 20.23 -1.88
C SER A 5 -1.71 19.28 -0.71
N PRO A 6 -1.35 18.00 -0.95
CA PRO A 6 -0.89 17.14 0.12
C PRO A 6 0.53 17.57 0.52
N SER A 7 0.61 18.14 1.73
CA SER A 7 1.84 18.43 2.45
C SER A 7 2.55 17.13 2.80
N THR A 8 3.85 17.10 2.51
CA THR A 8 4.79 16.00 2.73
C THR A 8 4.83 15.54 4.19
N ALA A 9 4.10 14.47 4.50
CA ALA A 9 4.32 13.61 5.68
C ALA A 9 3.89 12.19 5.29
N SER A 10 4.85 11.41 4.78
CA SER A 10 4.65 10.05 4.27
C SER A 10 4.31 9.08 5.41
N ALA A 11 3.05 8.61 5.45
CA ALA A 11 2.61 7.42 6.21
C ALA A 11 1.15 7.05 5.93
N ALA A 12 0.30 8.00 5.53
CA ALA A 12 -1.12 7.76 5.30
C ALA A 12 -1.58 8.43 3.99
N LEU A 13 -1.94 7.62 3.01
CA LEU A 13 -2.52 8.07 1.75
C LEU A 13 -4.04 8.27 1.88
N ALA A 14 -4.56 9.43 1.46
CA ALA A 14 -6.00 9.64 1.39
C ALA A 14 -6.62 8.77 0.28
N ALA A 15 -7.81 8.23 0.53
CA ALA A 15 -8.51 7.37 -0.43
C ALA A 15 -8.77 8.07 -1.77
N ASP A 16 -9.11 9.36 -1.76
CA ASP A 16 -9.30 10.16 -2.97
C ASP A 16 -8.00 10.30 -3.78
N THR A 17 -6.85 10.42 -3.11
CA THR A 17 -5.55 10.48 -3.79
C THR A 17 -5.24 9.16 -4.48
N LEU A 18 -5.44 8.02 -3.80
CA LEU A 18 -5.28 6.71 -4.41
C LEU A 18 -6.20 6.55 -5.63
N ARG A 19 -7.46 6.98 -5.49
CA ARG A 19 -8.44 6.92 -6.58
C ARG A 19 -7.98 7.74 -7.79
N SER A 20 -7.46 8.95 -7.57
CA SER A 20 -6.92 9.79 -8.65
C SER A 20 -5.74 9.11 -9.34
N TRP A 21 -4.78 8.56 -8.60
CA TRP A 21 -3.62 7.88 -9.19
C TRP A 21 -4.01 6.66 -10.02
N ILE A 22 -5.00 5.88 -9.56
CA ILE A 22 -5.55 4.76 -10.32
C ILE A 22 -6.25 5.26 -11.60
N ALA A 23 -7.02 6.34 -11.51
CA ALA A 23 -7.71 6.93 -12.67
C ALA A 23 -6.74 7.55 -13.70
N GLU A 24 -5.61 8.07 -13.23
CA GLU A 24 -4.53 8.61 -14.06
C GLU A 24 -3.59 7.53 -14.63
N HIS A 25 -3.86 6.24 -14.37
CA HIS A 25 -3.02 5.11 -14.79
C HIS A 25 -1.55 5.28 -14.38
N GLN A 26 -1.29 5.83 -13.20
CA GLN A 26 0.06 5.94 -12.68
C GLN A 26 0.64 4.55 -12.39
N ASP A 27 1.96 4.40 -12.58
CA ASP A 27 2.69 3.18 -12.26
C ASP A 27 2.80 3.04 -10.73
N LEU A 28 1.87 2.30 -10.14
CA LEU A 28 1.79 2.03 -8.72
C LEU A 28 1.30 0.61 -8.46
N VAL A 29 1.77 0.01 -7.37
CA VAL A 29 1.33 -1.31 -6.92
C VAL A 29 0.48 -1.16 -5.67
N VAL A 30 -0.78 -1.57 -5.74
CA VAL A 30 -1.65 -1.63 -4.56
C VAL A 30 -1.54 -3.00 -3.93
N ILE A 31 -1.14 -3.08 -2.67
CA ILE A 31 -1.06 -4.31 -1.88
C ILE A 31 -2.06 -4.25 -0.75
N ASP A 32 -2.97 -5.21 -0.72
CA ASP A 32 -3.89 -5.41 0.38
C ASP A 32 -3.28 -6.39 1.39
N VAL A 33 -2.98 -5.90 2.59
CA VAL A 33 -2.33 -6.68 3.66
C VAL A 33 -3.33 -7.40 4.59
N ARG A 34 -4.61 -7.42 4.20
CA ARG A 34 -5.66 -8.15 4.91
C ARG A 34 -5.60 -9.65 4.61
N SER A 35 -6.44 -10.41 5.31
CA SER A 35 -6.61 -11.84 5.03
C SER A 35 -7.20 -12.07 3.63
N ALA A 36 -6.94 -13.26 3.06
CA ALA A 36 -7.50 -13.64 1.77
C ALA A 36 -9.05 -13.57 1.77
N ALA A 37 -9.70 -14.01 2.85
CA ALA A 37 -11.16 -13.95 2.97
C ALA A 37 -11.71 -12.51 2.94
N GLU A 38 -11.04 -11.55 3.59
CA GLU A 38 -11.41 -10.13 3.53
C GLU A 38 -11.25 -9.56 2.11
N PHE A 39 -10.19 -9.98 1.41
CA PHE A 39 -9.90 -9.56 0.05
C PHE A 39 -10.91 -10.12 -0.96
N GLU A 40 -11.25 -11.40 -0.86
CA GLU A 40 -12.25 -12.05 -1.71
C GLU A 40 -13.64 -11.43 -1.54
N SER A 41 -13.98 -10.98 -0.33
CA SER A 41 -15.25 -10.30 -0.09
C SER A 41 -15.33 -8.93 -0.75
N MET A 42 -14.26 -8.12 -0.66
CA MET A 42 -14.18 -6.80 -1.29
C MET A 42 -12.73 -6.33 -1.34
N HIS A 43 -12.27 -5.92 -2.53
CA HIS A 43 -10.94 -5.37 -2.73
C HIS A 43 -10.93 -4.31 -3.85
N ILE A 44 -9.84 -3.55 -3.92
CA ILE A 44 -9.61 -2.57 -4.98
C ILE A 44 -9.22 -3.34 -6.25
N ARG A 45 -9.89 -3.09 -7.36
CA ARG A 45 -9.57 -3.75 -8.63
C ARG A 45 -8.12 -3.50 -9.02
N GLY A 46 -7.38 -4.57 -9.29
CA GLY A 46 -5.95 -4.50 -9.65
C GLY A 46 -5.00 -4.49 -8.45
N SER A 47 -5.50 -4.57 -7.21
CA SER A 47 -4.64 -4.79 -6.05
C SER A 47 -4.24 -6.26 -5.90
N TYR A 48 -3.12 -6.49 -5.23
CA TYR A 48 -2.61 -7.81 -4.89
C TYR A 48 -2.85 -8.08 -3.41
N ASN A 49 -3.38 -9.26 -3.06
CA ASN A 49 -3.44 -9.67 -1.67
C ASN A 49 -2.09 -10.24 -1.22
N VAL A 50 -1.46 -9.58 -0.25
CA VAL A 50 -0.26 -10.08 0.43
C VAL A 50 -0.49 -9.91 1.94
N PRO A 51 -1.11 -10.90 2.60
CA PRO A 51 -1.41 -10.80 4.03
C PRO A 51 -0.18 -10.41 4.84
N LEU A 52 -0.37 -9.58 5.86
CA LEU A 52 0.74 -9.08 6.69
C LEU A 52 1.72 -10.17 7.18
N PRO A 53 1.30 -11.37 7.63
CA PRO A 53 2.23 -12.43 8.02
C PRO A 53 3.15 -12.85 6.87
N LEU A 54 2.59 -13.03 5.67
CA LEU A 54 3.33 -13.46 4.49
C LEU A 54 4.27 -12.35 3.99
N LEU A 55 3.82 -11.09 4.02
CA LEU A 55 4.68 -9.93 3.75
C LEU A 55 5.84 -9.88 4.73
N SER A 56 5.58 -10.17 6.00
CA SER A 56 6.56 -10.14 7.08
C SER A 56 7.62 -11.24 6.95
N GLU A 57 7.25 -12.40 6.42
CA GLU A 57 8.16 -13.52 6.20
C GLU A 57 9.00 -13.32 4.93
N HIS A 58 8.43 -12.72 3.89
CA HIS A 58 9.08 -12.53 2.59
C HIS A 58 9.40 -11.07 2.28
N THR A 59 9.66 -10.24 3.30
CA THR A 59 9.82 -8.79 3.12
C THR A 59 10.92 -8.44 2.12
N ASP A 60 12.07 -9.12 2.18
CA ASP A 60 13.21 -8.84 1.31
C ASP A 60 12.95 -9.25 -0.16
N GLU A 61 12.30 -10.39 -0.38
CA GLU A 61 11.87 -10.80 -1.73
C GLU A 61 10.82 -9.84 -2.30
N LEU A 62 9.89 -9.40 -1.46
CA LEU A 62 8.87 -8.44 -1.85
C LEU A 62 9.54 -7.11 -2.19
N ALA A 63 10.46 -6.62 -1.36
CA ALA A 63 11.21 -5.39 -1.58
C ALA A 63 11.99 -5.42 -2.90
N ALA A 64 12.65 -6.54 -3.22
CA ALA A 64 13.37 -6.69 -4.49
C ALA A 64 12.46 -6.64 -5.74
N ARG A 65 11.18 -7.01 -5.58
CA ARG A 65 10.19 -7.04 -6.67
C ARG A 65 9.32 -5.79 -6.72
N LEU A 66 9.20 -5.08 -5.61
CA LEU A 66 8.39 -3.89 -5.48
C LEU A 66 9.11 -2.71 -6.14
N GLY A 67 8.45 -2.09 -7.10
CA GLY A 67 8.95 -0.94 -7.83
C GLY A 67 8.83 0.37 -7.05
N SER A 68 8.80 1.47 -7.78
CA SER A 68 8.99 2.80 -7.21
C SER A 68 7.84 3.32 -6.35
N ARG A 69 6.61 2.79 -6.45
CA ARG A 69 5.45 3.24 -5.65
C ARG A 69 4.56 2.09 -5.22
N VAL A 70 4.47 1.90 -3.91
CA VAL A 70 3.66 0.85 -3.29
C VAL A 70 2.61 1.51 -2.39
N VAL A 71 1.37 1.06 -2.48
CA VAL A 71 0.28 1.53 -1.62
C VAL A 71 -0.25 0.35 -0.82
N LEU A 72 -0.17 0.43 0.49
CA LEU A 72 -0.58 -0.61 1.43
C LEU A 72 -1.99 -0.33 1.92
N VAL A 73 -2.87 -1.31 1.75
CA VAL A 73 -4.29 -1.20 2.10
C VAL A 73 -4.61 -2.16 3.23
N CYS A 74 -5.28 -1.64 4.25
CA CYS A 74 -5.92 -2.45 5.27
C CYS A 74 -7.20 -1.80 5.77
N GLN A 75 -7.95 -2.48 6.63
CA GLN A 75 -9.24 -2.00 7.12
C GLN A 75 -9.14 -0.75 8.02
N SER A 76 -8.10 -0.67 8.86
CA SER A 76 -8.02 0.31 9.95
C SER A 76 -6.70 1.09 10.02
N GLY A 77 -5.80 0.90 9.07
CA GLY A 77 -4.45 1.49 9.05
C GLY A 77 -3.37 0.69 9.81
N ALA A 78 -3.72 -0.04 10.87
CA ALA A 78 -2.73 -0.68 11.74
C ALA A 78 -1.86 -1.74 11.04
N ARG A 79 -2.47 -2.60 10.20
CA ARG A 79 -1.73 -3.63 9.47
C ARG A 79 -0.87 -3.03 8.35
N ALA A 80 -1.36 -1.99 7.69
CA ALA A 80 -0.62 -1.29 6.64
C ALA A 80 0.61 -0.59 7.22
N GLU A 81 0.49 0.08 8.37
CA GLU A 81 1.64 0.71 9.04
C GLU A 81 2.70 -0.31 9.45
N GLN A 82 2.29 -1.48 9.99
CA GLN A 82 3.24 -2.56 10.30
C GLN A 82 3.96 -3.08 9.06
N ALA A 83 3.23 -3.28 7.95
CA ALA A 83 3.85 -3.68 6.67
C ALA A 83 4.82 -2.62 6.15
N ARG A 84 4.44 -1.34 6.23
CA ARG A 84 5.27 -0.20 5.82
C ARG A 84 6.58 -0.15 6.59
N GLN A 85 6.52 -0.30 7.91
CA GLN A 85 7.72 -0.32 8.76
C GLN A 85 8.66 -1.49 8.44
N ARG A 86 8.12 -2.64 8.05
CA ARG A 86 8.94 -3.79 7.62
C ARG A 86 9.59 -3.52 6.27
N LEU A 87 8.81 -3.05 5.31
CA LEU A 87 9.32 -2.67 3.98
C LEU A 87 10.40 -1.58 4.06
N ALA A 88 10.21 -0.57 4.92
CA ALA A 88 11.21 0.46 5.16
C ALA A 88 12.53 -0.11 5.72
N LYS A 89 12.46 -1.13 6.61
CA LYS A 89 13.66 -1.81 7.11
C LYS A 89 14.41 -2.59 6.02
N SER A 90 13.70 -3.06 4.99
CA SER A 90 14.27 -3.70 3.81
C SER A 90 14.65 -2.70 2.69
N GLY A 91 14.57 -1.39 2.95
CA GLY A 91 14.99 -0.33 2.01
C GLY A 91 13.91 0.19 1.06
N ILE A 92 12.64 -0.15 1.31
CA ILE A 92 11.49 0.39 0.56
C ILE A 92 10.87 1.54 1.36
N ASP A 93 11.31 2.77 1.09
CA ASP A 93 10.78 3.99 1.70
C ASP A 93 9.59 4.60 0.93
N THR A 94 9.24 4.02 -0.22
CA THR A 94 8.19 4.51 -1.13
C THR A 94 6.85 3.79 -0.95
N ALA A 95 6.66 3.15 0.21
CA ALA A 95 5.41 2.53 0.61
C ALA A 95 4.52 3.53 1.38
N TYR A 96 3.27 3.68 0.91
CA TYR A 96 2.25 4.60 1.43
C TYR A 96 1.08 3.88 2.08
#